data_AF-A0A285D4Y5-F1
#
_entry.id   AF-A0A285D4Y5-F1
#
_cell.length_a   1.000
_cell.length_b   1.000
_cell.length_c   1.000
_cell.angle_alpha   90.00
_cell.angle_beta   90.00
_cell.angle_gamma   90.00
#
_symmetry.space_group_name_H-M   'P 1'
#
loop_
_entity.id
_entity.type
_entity.pdbx_description
1 polymer ?
#
loop_
_entity_poly.entity_id
_entity_poly.type
_entity_poly.pdbx_seq_one_letter_code
_entity_poly.pdbx_strand_id
1 'polypeptide(L)'
;MIHQKVVCVLGMHRSGTSAITRALNIMGINLGESDKLMEPGYDNPTGYWENTEIVDIHDSILELFSRTWDSPEPLPDNWWHCDEIIPLRDRLSEIVQTNLSNNELWMWKDPRTSLLIPVWLQIFKNLRITPLFVICIRNPLDVYFSLEKRNQLSKEISLKLWNLYTLSSLYWTHNKKRTIVHYDSLFYDIEGTLRKISNELTIPFPQNTDQMFRNINAFIDSGLRNSFSSVDQLLNTDGVPEETKIIYVKLLDVLYNPSLDIVELVKKLYMNLRKV
;
A
#
# COMPACT_ATOMS: atom_id res chain seq x y z
N MET A 1 -2.01 -0.32 -29.78
CA MET A 1 -2.08 -1.30 -28.67
C MET A 1 -2.74 -0.61 -27.50
N ILE A 2 -3.78 -1.22 -26.93
CA ILE A 2 -4.42 -0.72 -25.71
C ILE A 2 -3.36 -0.79 -24.59
N HIS A 3 -3.13 0.33 -23.90
CA HIS A 3 -2.11 0.41 -22.87
C HIS A 3 -2.76 0.16 -21.51
N GLN A 4 -2.85 -1.12 -21.13
CA GLN A 4 -3.46 -1.53 -19.87
C GLN A 4 -2.63 -1.07 -18.68
N LYS A 5 -3.32 -0.55 -17.67
CA LYS A 5 -2.74 -0.02 -16.44
C LYS A 5 -3.35 -0.70 -15.23
N VAL A 6 -2.54 -0.81 -14.20
CA VAL A 6 -2.95 -1.36 -12.92
C VAL A 6 -2.56 -0.39 -11.82
N VAL A 7 -3.49 -0.05 -10.93
CA VAL A 7 -3.22 0.68 -9.70
C VAL A 7 -3.04 -0.30 -8.55
N CYS A 8 -1.86 -0.27 -7.92
CA CYS A 8 -1.55 -1.02 -6.71
C CYS A 8 -1.52 -0.06 -5.53
N VAL A 9 -2.44 -0.24 -4.57
CA VAL A 9 -2.41 0.53 -3.32
C VAL A 9 -1.54 -0.23 -2.30
N LEU A 10 -0.42 0.39 -1.93
CA LEU A 10 0.63 -0.17 -1.09
C LEU A 10 0.70 0.54 0.27
N GLY A 11 1.36 -0.10 1.23
CA GLY A 11 1.58 0.45 2.57
C GLY A 11 1.33 -0.60 3.65
N MET A 12 1.82 -0.30 4.85
CA MET A 12 1.55 -1.13 6.03
C MET A 12 0.04 -1.16 6.33
N HIS A 13 -0.44 -2.27 6.91
CA HIS A 13 -1.78 -2.33 7.49
C HIS A 13 -1.99 -1.12 8.42
N ARG A 14 -3.21 -0.55 8.42
CA ARG A 14 -3.56 0.63 9.23
C ARG A 14 -2.88 1.95 8.81
N SER A 15 -2.19 1.99 7.67
CA SER A 15 -1.67 3.22 7.05
C SER A 15 -2.65 3.91 6.09
N GLY A 16 -3.93 3.54 6.11
CA GLY A 16 -4.96 4.20 5.29
C GLY A 16 -5.20 3.63 3.90
N THR A 17 -4.62 2.47 3.58
CA THR A 17 -4.76 1.81 2.26
C THR A 17 -6.23 1.56 1.88
N SER A 18 -7.08 1.13 2.81
CA SER A 18 -8.53 0.96 2.55
C SER A 18 -9.23 2.28 2.22
N ALA A 19 -8.90 3.37 2.92
CA ALA A 19 -9.53 4.68 2.70
C ALA A 19 -9.16 5.24 1.32
N ILE A 20 -7.88 5.15 0.95
CA ILE A 20 -7.40 5.49 -0.39
C ILE A 20 -8.07 4.65 -1.46
N THR A 21 -8.13 3.33 -1.26
CA THR A 21 -8.74 2.40 -2.20
C THR A 21 -10.20 2.75 -2.45
N ARG A 22 -10.96 3.06 -1.40
CA ARG A 22 -12.36 3.48 -1.53
C ARG A 22 -12.50 4.83 -2.23
N ALA A 23 -11.67 5.81 -1.91
CA ALA A 23 -11.70 7.12 -2.59
C ALA A 23 -11.42 6.97 -4.09
N LEU A 24 -10.42 6.19 -4.47
CA LEU A 24 -10.09 5.87 -5.86
C LEU A 24 -11.20 5.08 -6.57
N ASN A 25 -11.89 4.19 -5.85
CA ASN A 25 -13.04 3.50 -6.40
C ASN A 25 -14.23 4.44 -6.66
N ILE A 26 -14.48 5.40 -5.76
CA ILE A 26 -15.50 6.45 -5.96
C ILE A 26 -15.11 7.38 -7.13
N MET A 27 -13.80 7.57 -7.38
CA MET A 27 -13.31 8.23 -8.61
C MET A 27 -13.55 7.42 -9.89
N GLY A 28 -14.11 6.21 -9.80
CA GLY A 28 -14.45 5.37 -10.95
C GLY A 28 -13.36 4.36 -11.34
N ILE A 29 -12.33 4.16 -10.51
CA ILE A 29 -11.35 3.11 -10.76
C ILE A 29 -11.96 1.75 -10.37
N ASN A 30 -11.95 0.82 -11.33
CA ASN A 30 -12.56 -0.50 -11.16
C ASN A 30 -11.75 -1.34 -10.14
N LEU A 31 -12.45 -1.95 -9.17
CA LEU A 31 -11.90 -2.85 -8.14
C LEU A 31 -12.06 -4.34 -8.48
N GLY A 32 -12.76 -4.67 -9.56
CA GLY A 32 -13.22 -6.01 -9.86
C GLY A 32 -14.65 -6.26 -9.38
N GLU A 33 -15.09 -7.51 -9.49
CA GLU A 33 -16.45 -7.93 -9.09
C GLU A 33 -16.61 -7.90 -7.56
N SER A 34 -17.76 -7.42 -7.09
CA SER A 34 -17.98 -7.16 -5.66
C SER A 34 -17.99 -8.41 -4.80
N ASP A 35 -18.41 -9.55 -5.34
CA ASP A 35 -18.41 -10.86 -4.67
C ASP A 35 -17.00 -11.44 -4.47
N LYS A 36 -16.01 -10.91 -5.18
CA LYS A 36 -14.58 -11.25 -5.00
C LYS A 36 -13.89 -10.36 -3.96
N LEU A 37 -14.57 -9.34 -3.45
CA LEU A 37 -14.03 -8.43 -2.44
C LEU A 37 -14.32 -8.93 -1.03
N MET A 38 -13.34 -8.82 -0.15
CA MET A 38 -13.46 -9.21 1.25
C MET A 38 -14.56 -8.39 1.96
N GLU A 39 -15.47 -9.12 2.60
CA GLU A 39 -16.56 -8.55 3.39
C GLU A 39 -16.05 -7.63 4.51
N PRO A 40 -16.82 -6.60 4.90
CA PRO A 40 -16.49 -5.78 6.07
C PRO A 40 -16.35 -6.61 7.34
N GLY A 41 -15.32 -6.30 8.15
CA GLY A 41 -15.05 -6.94 9.43
C GLY A 41 -15.14 -5.96 10.58
N TYR A 42 -15.09 -6.48 11.82
CA TYR A 42 -15.17 -5.65 13.03
C TYR A 42 -14.12 -4.52 13.08
N ASP A 43 -12.88 -4.79 12.65
CA ASP A 43 -11.80 -3.78 12.65
C ASP A 43 -11.77 -2.88 11.41
N ASN A 44 -12.64 -3.14 10.42
CA ASN A 44 -12.88 -2.27 9.27
C ASN A 44 -14.34 -2.38 8.79
N PRO A 45 -15.29 -1.74 9.51
CA PRO A 45 -16.73 -1.89 9.24
C PRO A 45 -17.18 -1.37 7.87
N THR A 46 -16.33 -0.60 7.19
CA THR A 46 -16.62 -0.03 5.88
C THR A 46 -16.06 -0.85 4.72
N GLY A 47 -15.48 -2.02 5.00
CA GLY A 47 -14.96 -2.96 3.99
C GLY A 47 -13.46 -2.88 3.79
N TYR A 48 -12.80 -4.03 3.61
CA TYR A 48 -11.37 -4.05 3.29
C TYR A 48 -11.10 -3.76 1.82
N TRP A 49 -12.03 -4.06 0.91
CA TRP A 49 -11.83 -3.86 -0.54
C TRP A 49 -10.63 -4.65 -1.09
N GLU A 50 -10.28 -5.76 -0.44
CA GLU A 50 -9.21 -6.66 -0.86
C GLU A 50 -9.81 -7.76 -1.72
N ASN A 51 -9.14 -8.10 -2.83
CA ASN A 51 -9.55 -9.24 -3.65
C ASN A 51 -9.14 -10.53 -2.93
N THR A 52 -10.12 -11.36 -2.59
CA THR A 52 -9.93 -12.56 -1.76
C THR A 52 -8.97 -13.56 -2.40
N GLU A 53 -9.08 -13.80 -3.70
CA GLU A 53 -8.18 -14.71 -4.43
C GLU A 53 -6.71 -14.21 -4.39
N ILE A 54 -6.50 -12.89 -4.47
CA ILE A 54 -5.15 -12.31 -4.34
C ILE A 54 -4.62 -12.49 -2.92
N VAL A 55 -5.45 -12.26 -1.90
CA VAL A 55 -5.07 -12.43 -0.49
C VAL A 55 -4.66 -13.88 -0.22
N ASP A 56 -5.46 -14.85 -0.66
CA ASP A 56 -5.16 -16.28 -0.47
C ASP A 56 -3.84 -16.69 -1.13
N ILE A 57 -3.55 -16.17 -2.33
CA ILE A 57 -2.29 -16.45 -3.01
C ILE A 57 -1.13 -15.74 -2.30
N HIS A 58 -1.31 -14.51 -1.82
CA HIS A 58 -0.28 -13.82 -1.05
C HIS A 58 0.04 -14.54 0.25
N ASP A 59 -0.96 -14.99 1.00
CA ASP A 59 -0.76 -15.79 2.21
C ASP A 59 -0.04 -17.11 1.87
N SER A 60 -0.43 -17.78 0.79
CA SER A 60 0.28 -18.99 0.30
C SER A 60 1.76 -18.71 -0.01
N ILE A 61 2.08 -17.58 -0.65
CA ILE A 61 3.47 -17.19 -0.93
C ILE A 61 4.24 -16.96 0.37
N LEU A 62 3.65 -16.27 1.36
CA LEU A 62 4.30 -16.02 2.65
C LEU A 62 4.53 -17.33 3.41
N GLU A 63 3.55 -18.23 3.42
CA GLU A 63 3.61 -19.54 4.09
C GLU A 63 4.73 -20.43 3.54
N LEU A 64 5.01 -20.39 2.23
CA LEU A 64 6.16 -21.11 1.62
C LEU A 64 7.49 -20.76 2.28
N PHE A 65 7.62 -19.56 2.85
CA PHE A 65 8.82 -19.10 3.55
C PHE A 65 8.64 -19.02 5.06
N SER A 66 7.62 -19.70 5.62
CA SER A 66 7.28 -19.65 7.04
C SER A 66 7.11 -18.20 7.52
N ARG A 67 6.36 -17.41 6.75
CA ARG A 67 5.99 -16.03 7.07
C ARG A 67 4.48 -15.87 7.04
N THR A 68 4.03 -14.82 7.70
CA THR A 68 2.67 -14.30 7.73
C THR A 68 2.74 -12.79 7.55
N TRP A 69 1.60 -12.11 7.41
CA TRP A 69 1.54 -10.65 7.27
C TRP A 69 2.17 -9.88 8.45
N ASP A 70 2.22 -10.50 9.63
CA ASP A 70 2.79 -9.95 10.86
C ASP A 70 4.17 -10.52 11.21
N SER A 71 4.82 -11.25 10.30
CA SER A 71 6.23 -11.64 10.44
C SER A 71 7.15 -10.42 10.18
N PRO A 72 7.95 -9.98 11.17
CA PRO A 72 8.82 -8.81 11.01
C PRO A 72 10.07 -9.07 10.14
N GLU A 73 10.37 -10.33 9.82
CA GLU A 73 11.51 -10.73 9.01
C GLU A 73 11.18 -10.62 7.50
N PRO A 74 12.10 -10.09 6.68
CA PRO A 74 11.92 -10.08 5.23
C PRO A 74 11.92 -11.50 4.64
N LEU A 75 11.32 -11.63 3.46
CA LEU A 75 11.46 -12.84 2.64
C LEU A 75 12.90 -13.02 2.15
N PRO A 76 13.38 -14.27 1.97
CA PRO A 76 14.75 -14.57 1.53
C PRO A 76 15.17 -13.84 0.24
N ASP A 77 16.47 -13.67 0.02
CA ASP A 77 16.97 -13.07 -1.23
C ASP A 77 16.51 -13.90 -2.44
N ASN A 78 16.03 -13.21 -3.49
CA ASN A 78 15.59 -13.83 -4.74
C ASN A 78 14.48 -14.89 -4.60
N TRP A 79 13.70 -14.87 -3.51
CA TRP A 79 12.61 -15.82 -3.25
C TRP A 79 11.61 -15.95 -4.41
N TRP A 80 11.39 -14.89 -5.18
CA TRP A 80 10.46 -14.85 -6.32
C TRP A 80 10.97 -15.62 -7.56
N HIS A 81 12.17 -16.20 -7.49
CA HIS A 81 12.73 -17.09 -8.51
C HIS A 81 12.60 -18.57 -8.15
N CYS A 82 12.09 -18.92 -6.96
CA CYS A 82 11.84 -20.31 -6.57
C CYS A 82 10.76 -20.95 -7.47
N ASP A 83 10.93 -22.24 -7.77
CA ASP A 83 10.02 -22.96 -8.67
C ASP A 83 8.61 -23.07 -8.09
N GLU A 84 8.49 -23.15 -6.75
CA GLU A 84 7.23 -23.17 -6.01
C GLU A 84 6.40 -21.89 -6.21
N ILE A 85 7.02 -20.77 -6.60
CA ILE A 85 6.34 -19.50 -6.88
C ILE A 85 5.70 -19.48 -8.26
N ILE A 86 6.19 -20.29 -9.21
CA ILE A 86 5.68 -20.32 -10.59
C ILE A 86 4.15 -20.51 -10.64
N PRO A 87 3.56 -21.58 -10.04
CA PRO A 87 2.11 -21.78 -10.11
C PRO A 87 1.32 -20.65 -9.43
N LEU A 88 1.84 -20.05 -8.35
CA LEU A 88 1.20 -18.94 -7.65
C LEU A 88 1.21 -17.66 -8.50
N ARG A 89 2.34 -17.36 -9.16
CA ARG A 89 2.48 -16.25 -10.10
C ARG A 89 1.56 -16.40 -11.31
N ASP A 90 1.41 -17.62 -11.82
CA ASP A 90 0.56 -17.90 -12.98
C ASP A 90 -0.92 -17.64 -12.62
N ARG A 91 -1.38 -18.09 -11.45
CA ARG A 91 -2.72 -17.75 -10.93
C ARG A 91 -2.93 -16.25 -10.75
N LEU A 92 -1.96 -15.51 -10.20
CA LEU A 92 -2.05 -14.05 -10.11
C LEU A 92 -2.14 -13.40 -11.51
N SER A 93 -1.43 -13.96 -12.50
CA SER A 93 -1.47 -13.47 -13.88
C SER A 93 -2.86 -13.67 -14.50
N GLU A 94 -3.51 -14.81 -14.24
CA GLU A 94 -4.88 -15.09 -14.69
C GLU A 94 -5.89 -14.11 -14.09
N ILE A 95 -5.77 -13.80 -12.79
CA ILE A 95 -6.61 -12.79 -12.11
C ILE A 95 -6.46 -11.43 -12.80
N VAL A 96 -5.22 -11.01 -13.06
CA VAL A 96 -4.92 -9.74 -13.73
C VAL A 96 -5.52 -9.69 -15.13
N GLN A 97 -5.32 -10.74 -15.93
CA GLN A 97 -5.86 -10.83 -17.29
C GLN A 97 -7.38 -10.81 -17.30
N THR A 98 -8.02 -11.54 -16.39
CA THR A 98 -9.48 -11.60 -16.27
C THR A 98 -10.05 -10.21 -15.96
N ASN A 99 -9.50 -9.52 -14.97
CA ASN A 99 -9.98 -8.18 -14.60
C ASN A 99 -9.71 -7.12 -15.66
N LEU A 100 -8.65 -7.27 -16.46
CA LEU A 100 -8.31 -6.35 -17.56
C LEU A 100 -8.93 -6.71 -18.91
N SER A 101 -9.60 -7.86 -19.04
CA SER A 101 -10.19 -8.34 -20.30
C SER A 101 -11.13 -7.31 -20.94
N ASN A 102 -11.89 -6.59 -20.12
CA ASN A 102 -12.83 -5.54 -20.52
C ASN A 102 -12.51 -4.17 -19.90
N ASN A 103 -11.32 -4.01 -19.31
CA ASN A 103 -10.93 -2.78 -18.60
C ASN A 103 -9.53 -2.33 -19.01
N GLU A 104 -9.37 -1.04 -19.30
CA GLU A 104 -8.04 -0.46 -19.55
C GLU A 104 -7.29 -0.08 -18.25
N LEU A 105 -8.05 0.06 -17.16
CA LEU A 105 -7.56 0.44 -15.84
C LEU A 105 -8.27 -0.40 -14.78
N TRP A 106 -7.49 -1.10 -13.98
CA TRP A 106 -7.97 -1.87 -12.84
C TRP A 106 -7.14 -1.56 -11.60
N MET A 107 -7.70 -1.76 -10.42
CA MET A 107 -7.06 -1.57 -9.13
C MET A 107 -7.32 -2.78 -8.25
N TRP A 108 -6.33 -3.11 -7.42
CA TRP A 108 -6.56 -3.90 -6.22
C TRP A 108 -5.79 -3.29 -5.05
N LYS A 109 -6.13 -3.79 -3.87
CA LYS A 109 -5.38 -3.52 -2.65
C LYS A 109 -5.23 -4.80 -1.86
N ASP A 110 -4.01 -5.03 -1.40
CA ASP A 110 -3.67 -5.90 -0.27
C ASP A 110 -2.34 -5.35 0.27
N PRO A 111 -2.25 -4.95 1.56
CA PRO A 111 -1.00 -4.48 2.14
C PRO A 111 0.20 -5.40 1.87
N ARG A 112 0.01 -6.73 1.83
CA ARG A 112 1.07 -7.73 1.57
C ARG A 112 1.71 -7.57 0.20
N THR A 113 1.00 -6.95 -0.76
CA THR A 113 1.57 -6.55 -2.06
C THR A 113 2.88 -5.80 -1.88
N SER A 114 3.00 -4.99 -0.81
CA SER A 114 4.23 -4.24 -0.45
C SER A 114 5.46 -5.12 -0.28
N LEU A 115 5.28 -6.36 0.20
CA LEU A 115 6.35 -7.36 0.39
C LEU A 115 6.58 -8.21 -0.87
N LEU A 116 5.54 -8.34 -1.69
CA LEU A 116 5.47 -9.26 -2.82
C LEU A 116 5.68 -8.59 -4.19
N ILE A 117 6.07 -7.31 -4.19
CA ILE A 117 6.30 -6.50 -5.41
C ILE A 117 7.20 -7.20 -6.45
N PRO A 118 8.28 -7.93 -6.08
CA PRO A 118 9.11 -8.61 -7.09
C PRO A 118 8.34 -9.56 -8.01
N VAL A 119 7.39 -10.34 -7.47
CA VAL A 119 6.51 -11.22 -8.27
C VAL A 119 5.59 -10.39 -9.16
N TRP A 120 4.98 -9.35 -8.62
CA TRP A 120 4.11 -8.46 -9.39
C TRP A 120 4.83 -7.77 -10.55
N LEU A 121 6.08 -7.34 -10.35
CA LEU A 121 6.89 -6.77 -11.42
C LEU A 121 7.17 -7.77 -12.56
N GLN A 122 7.35 -9.06 -12.26
CA GLN A 122 7.44 -10.10 -13.31
C GLN A 122 6.14 -10.22 -14.08
N ILE A 123 5.00 -10.26 -13.39
CA ILE A 123 3.66 -10.35 -14.00
C ILE A 123 3.42 -9.16 -14.92
N PHE A 124 3.62 -7.93 -14.44
CA PHE A 124 3.43 -6.73 -15.25
C PHE A 124 4.33 -6.69 -16.48
N LYS A 125 5.59 -7.11 -16.33
CA LYS A 125 6.53 -7.18 -17.46
C LYS A 125 6.05 -8.19 -18.51
N ASN A 126 5.65 -9.38 -18.08
CA ASN A 126 5.23 -10.46 -18.98
C ASN A 126 3.92 -10.11 -19.71
N LEU A 127 2.98 -9.50 -19.00
CA LEU A 127 1.69 -9.07 -19.54
C LEU A 127 1.73 -7.71 -20.24
N ARG A 128 2.89 -7.02 -20.24
CA ARG A 128 3.07 -5.67 -20.80
C ARG A 128 2.11 -4.62 -20.21
N ILE A 129 1.84 -4.75 -18.91
CA ILE A 129 0.98 -3.85 -18.14
C ILE A 129 1.84 -2.75 -17.52
N THR A 130 1.32 -1.53 -17.46
CA THR A 130 1.96 -0.43 -16.75
C THR A 130 1.47 -0.37 -15.31
N PRO A 131 2.32 -0.66 -14.31
CA PRO A 131 1.94 -0.52 -12.92
C PRO A 131 2.02 0.93 -12.45
N LEU A 132 1.03 1.32 -11.67
CA LEU A 132 0.88 2.61 -11.01
C LEU A 132 0.79 2.36 -9.50
N PHE A 133 1.71 2.91 -8.72
CA PHE A 133 1.78 2.63 -7.29
C PHE A 133 1.29 3.81 -6.46
N VAL A 134 0.35 3.57 -5.55
CA VAL A 134 -0.06 4.54 -4.51
C VAL A 134 0.48 4.04 -3.18
N ILE A 135 1.50 4.71 -2.64
CA ILE A 135 2.16 4.31 -1.40
C ILE A 135 1.56 5.12 -0.25
N CYS A 136 0.74 4.46 0.57
CA CYS A 136 0.14 5.03 1.75
C CYS A 136 1.11 4.98 2.93
N ILE A 137 1.37 6.13 3.53
CA ILE A 137 2.17 6.26 4.75
C ILE A 137 1.34 6.90 5.86
N ARG A 138 1.71 6.57 7.09
CA ARG A 138 1.12 7.14 8.31
C ARG A 138 2.19 7.15 9.40
N ASN A 139 2.03 8.03 10.38
CA ASN A 139 2.90 8.05 11.56
C ASN A 139 3.08 6.63 12.15
N PRO A 140 4.33 6.15 12.30
CA PRO A 140 4.63 4.84 12.85
C PRO A 140 3.97 4.58 14.22
N LEU A 141 3.86 5.60 15.09
CA LEU A 141 3.19 5.46 16.38
C LEU A 141 1.69 5.21 16.22
N ASP A 142 1.04 5.91 15.30
CA ASP A 142 -0.40 5.73 15.06
C ASP A 142 -0.72 4.36 14.46
N VAL A 143 0.19 3.83 13.64
CA VAL A 143 0.11 2.46 13.13
C VAL A 143 0.28 1.47 14.28
N TYR A 144 1.30 1.66 15.14
CA TYR A 144 1.48 0.85 16.35
C TYR A 144 0.23 0.86 17.24
N PHE A 145 -0.28 2.01 17.68
CA PHE A 145 -1.47 2.07 18.53
C PHE A 145 -2.68 1.38 17.91
N SER A 146 -2.82 1.45 16.58
CA SER A 146 -3.89 0.74 15.88
C SER A 146 -3.68 -0.77 15.82
N LEU A 147 -2.44 -1.25 15.70
CA LEU A 147 -2.10 -2.67 15.69
C LEU A 147 -2.16 -3.27 17.09
N GLU A 148 -1.76 -2.52 18.12
CA GLU A 148 -1.89 -2.93 19.51
C GLU A 148 -3.36 -3.14 19.88
N LYS A 149 -4.23 -2.17 19.57
CA LYS A 149 -5.67 -2.29 19.82
C LYS A 149 -6.31 -3.48 19.10
N ARG A 150 -5.87 -3.79 17.87
CA ARG A 150 -6.47 -4.84 17.03
C ARG A 150 -5.93 -6.24 17.30
N ASN A 151 -4.61 -6.36 17.41
CA ASN A 151 -3.88 -7.63 17.39
C ASN A 151 -3.01 -7.84 18.64
N GLN A 152 -2.94 -6.86 19.54
CA GLN A 152 -2.05 -6.88 20.72
C GLN A 152 -0.57 -7.02 20.34
N LEU A 153 -0.18 -6.53 19.16
CA LEU A 153 1.22 -6.50 18.74
C LEU A 153 2.00 -5.50 19.59
N SER A 154 3.22 -5.88 19.96
CA SER A 154 4.13 -4.99 20.68
C SER A 154 4.55 -3.82 19.80
N LYS A 155 4.99 -2.72 20.45
CA LYS A 155 5.58 -1.57 19.76
C LYS A 155 6.75 -1.98 18.87
N GLU A 156 7.65 -2.82 19.38
CA GLU A 156 8.83 -3.26 18.63
C GLU A 156 8.45 -3.97 17.33
N ILE A 157 7.55 -4.96 17.41
CA ILE A 157 7.07 -5.71 16.23
C ILE A 157 6.34 -4.77 15.27
N SER A 158 5.47 -3.90 15.78
CA SER A 158 4.72 -2.95 14.95
C SER A 158 5.62 -2.01 14.17
N LEU A 159 6.70 -1.51 14.78
CA LEU A 159 7.66 -0.62 14.12
C LEU A 159 8.56 -1.36 13.13
N LYS A 160 8.92 -2.62 13.41
CA LYS A 160 9.61 -3.49 12.45
C LYS A 160 8.75 -3.75 11.21
N LEU A 161 7.48 -4.10 11.39
CA LEU A 161 6.51 -4.28 10.31
C LEU A 161 6.32 -2.99 9.50
N TRP A 162 6.14 -1.85 10.18
CA TRP A 162 6.01 -0.56 9.50
C TRP A 162 7.22 -0.25 8.62
N ASN A 163 8.44 -0.47 9.12
CA ASN A 163 9.67 -0.31 8.35
C ASN A 163 9.73 -1.27 7.17
N LEU A 164 9.45 -2.56 7.39
CA LEU A 164 9.52 -3.60 6.37
C LEU A 164 8.57 -3.28 5.20
N TYR A 165 7.30 -2.99 5.47
CA TYR A 165 6.31 -2.69 4.44
C TYR A 165 6.61 -1.39 3.70
N THR A 166 6.97 -0.34 4.44
CA THR A 166 7.25 0.99 3.87
C THR A 166 8.52 0.96 3.01
N LEU A 167 9.62 0.40 3.53
CA LEU A 167 10.87 0.33 2.79
C LEU A 167 10.77 -0.64 1.61
N SER A 168 10.06 -1.77 1.72
CA SER A 168 9.83 -2.66 0.58
C SER A 168 9.07 -1.94 -0.54
N SER A 169 8.01 -1.20 -0.19
CA SER A 169 7.24 -0.38 -1.14
C SER A 169 8.11 0.65 -1.83
N LEU A 170 8.93 1.41 -1.08
CA LEU A 170 9.78 2.45 -1.63
C LEU A 170 10.95 1.89 -2.46
N TYR A 171 11.53 0.77 -2.05
CA TYR A 171 12.66 0.17 -2.72
C TYR A 171 12.25 -0.41 -4.07
N TRP A 172 11.26 -1.30 -4.09
CA TRP A 172 10.89 -2.04 -5.30
C TRP A 172 10.13 -1.21 -6.33
N THR A 173 9.52 -0.10 -5.93
CA THR A 173 8.84 0.83 -6.85
C THR A 173 9.75 1.95 -7.35
N HIS A 174 11.04 1.96 -6.99
CA HIS A 174 11.98 2.93 -7.53
C HIS A 174 12.04 2.85 -9.08
N ASN A 175 12.10 4.01 -9.74
CA ASN A 175 11.97 4.17 -11.20
C ASN A 175 10.67 3.63 -11.82
N LYS A 176 9.64 3.39 -11.01
CA LYS A 176 8.27 3.12 -11.47
C LYS A 176 7.39 4.33 -11.22
N LYS A 177 6.25 4.37 -11.91
CA LYS A 177 5.26 5.44 -11.73
C LYS A 177 4.57 5.26 -10.39
N ARG A 178 4.83 6.18 -9.45
CA ARG A 178 4.36 6.09 -8.07
C ARG A 178 4.00 7.45 -7.50
N THR A 179 3.12 7.46 -6.52
CA THR A 179 2.80 8.62 -5.67
C THR A 179 2.85 8.20 -4.20
N ILE A 180 3.29 9.10 -3.32
CA ILE A 180 3.26 8.90 -1.87
C ILE A 180 2.14 9.76 -1.30
N VAL A 181 1.32 9.15 -0.46
CA VAL A 181 0.14 9.77 0.16
C VAL A 181 0.20 9.57 1.67
N HIS A 182 0.09 10.67 2.42
CA HIS A 182 -0.07 10.59 3.86
C HIS A 182 -1.52 10.32 4.22
N TYR A 183 -1.78 9.38 5.12
CA TYR A 183 -3.15 9.06 5.54
C TYR A 183 -3.95 10.30 5.98
N ASP A 184 -3.31 11.16 6.78
CA ASP A 184 -3.99 12.34 7.31
C ASP A 184 -4.38 13.36 6.23
N SER A 185 -3.76 13.34 5.05
CA SER A 185 -4.12 14.28 3.97
C SER A 185 -5.55 14.04 3.47
N LEU A 186 -6.12 12.85 3.69
CA LEU A 186 -7.52 12.56 3.38
C LEU A 186 -8.51 13.35 4.26
N PHE A 187 -8.10 13.79 5.44
CA PHE A 187 -8.96 14.56 6.34
C PHE A 187 -8.76 16.07 6.21
N TYR A 188 -7.57 16.49 5.76
CA TYR A 188 -7.20 17.90 5.69
C TYR A 188 -7.29 18.50 4.29
N ASP A 189 -7.00 17.71 3.24
CA ASP A 189 -7.02 18.16 1.85
C ASP A 189 -7.28 16.97 0.91
N ILE A 190 -8.50 16.43 0.98
CA ILE A 190 -8.91 15.29 0.14
C ILE A 190 -8.86 15.64 -1.35
N GLU A 191 -9.29 16.85 -1.72
CA GLU A 191 -9.32 17.28 -3.11
C GLU A 191 -7.91 17.40 -3.69
N GLY A 192 -7.01 18.12 -3.01
CA GLY A 192 -5.62 18.24 -3.44
C GLY A 192 -4.93 16.87 -3.49
N THR A 193 -5.21 15.99 -2.51
CA THR A 193 -4.69 14.62 -2.48
C THR A 193 -5.12 13.82 -3.72
N LEU A 194 -6.41 13.77 -4.04
CA LEU A 194 -6.89 12.96 -5.18
C LEU A 194 -6.44 13.54 -6.53
N ARG A 195 -6.39 14.87 -6.65
CA ARG A 195 -5.86 15.53 -7.85
C ARG A 195 -4.37 15.25 -8.03
N LYS A 196 -3.58 15.28 -6.95
CA LYS A 196 -2.16 14.88 -6.96
C LYS A 196 -2.00 13.45 -7.48
N ILE A 197 -2.73 12.50 -6.90
CA ILE A 197 -2.67 11.09 -7.32
C ILE A 197 -3.01 10.97 -8.81
N SER A 198 -4.06 11.65 -9.27
CA SER A 198 -4.48 11.60 -10.67
C SER A 198 -3.44 12.17 -11.63
N ASN A 199 -2.84 13.31 -11.29
CA ASN A 199 -1.80 13.93 -12.10
C ASN A 199 -0.52 13.08 -12.15
N GLU A 200 0.01 12.67 -11.00
CA GLU A 200 1.27 11.91 -10.92
C GLU A 200 1.17 10.52 -11.56
N LEU A 201 0.01 9.87 -11.45
CA LEU A 201 -0.21 8.55 -12.05
C LEU A 201 -0.82 8.61 -13.47
N THR A 202 -1.30 9.77 -13.90
CA THR A 202 -2.05 9.97 -15.15
C THR A 202 -3.23 8.99 -15.24
N ILE A 203 -4.05 9.00 -14.20
CA ILE A 203 -5.35 8.33 -14.18
C ILE A 203 -6.46 9.36 -14.45
N PRO A 204 -7.57 8.99 -15.11
CA PRO A 204 -8.66 9.92 -15.36
C PRO A 204 -9.22 10.51 -14.07
N PHE A 205 -9.58 11.80 -14.10
CA PHE A 205 -10.31 12.45 -13.01
C PHE A 205 -11.78 12.62 -13.44
N PRO A 206 -12.78 12.31 -12.59
CA PRO A 206 -14.19 12.45 -12.95
C PRO A 206 -14.60 13.88 -13.30
N GLN A 207 -15.54 14.02 -14.23
CA GLN A 207 -16.11 15.32 -14.61
C GLN A 207 -17.05 15.88 -13.52
N ASN A 208 -17.84 15.03 -12.87
CA ASN A 208 -18.75 15.43 -11.78
C ASN A 208 -18.03 15.34 -10.43
N THR A 209 -17.21 16.35 -10.13
CA THR A 209 -16.39 16.39 -8.91
C THR A 209 -17.22 16.62 -7.65
N ASP A 210 -18.31 17.37 -7.72
CA ASP A 210 -19.12 17.72 -6.55
C ASP A 210 -19.79 16.50 -5.92
N GLN A 211 -20.46 15.67 -6.73
CA GLN A 211 -21.08 14.45 -6.20
C GLN A 211 -20.04 13.45 -5.71
N MET A 212 -18.91 13.34 -6.43
CA MET A 212 -17.79 12.49 -6.03
C MET A 212 -17.26 12.90 -4.65
N PHE A 213 -16.94 14.17 -4.43
CA PHE A 213 -16.43 14.65 -3.14
C PHE A 213 -17.46 14.52 -2.02
N ARG A 214 -18.75 14.74 -2.28
CA ARG A 214 -19.80 14.44 -1.29
C ARG A 214 -19.78 12.98 -0.83
N ASN A 215 -19.69 12.04 -1.77
CA ASN A 215 -19.64 10.62 -1.46
C ASN A 215 -18.37 10.22 -0.69
N ILE A 216 -17.23 10.82 -1.04
CA ILE A 216 -15.95 10.56 -0.38
C ILE A 216 -15.94 11.12 1.05
N ASN A 217 -16.41 12.36 1.25
CA ASN A 217 -16.48 12.97 2.57
C ASN A 217 -17.42 12.19 3.50
N ALA A 218 -18.59 11.78 3.01
CA ALA A 218 -19.50 10.93 3.78
C ALA A 218 -18.88 9.61 4.23
N PHE A 219 -17.98 9.02 3.41
CA PHE A 219 -17.22 7.83 3.79
C PHE A 219 -16.12 8.15 4.82
N ILE A 220 -15.38 9.24 4.66
CA ILE A 220 -14.27 9.61 5.56
C ILE A 220 -14.78 10.00 6.96
N ASP A 221 -15.92 10.70 7.03
CA ASP A 221 -16.56 11.15 8.26
C ASP A 221 -17.13 9.99 9.12
N SER A 222 -17.10 8.74 8.63
CA SER A 222 -17.55 7.55 9.36
C SER A 222 -16.66 7.12 10.54
N GLY A 223 -15.77 7.99 11.03
CA GLY A 223 -14.92 7.73 12.21
C GLY A 223 -13.62 6.98 11.91
N LEU A 224 -13.07 7.11 10.70
CA LEU A 224 -11.87 6.37 10.28
C LEU A 224 -10.59 6.80 11.03
N ARG A 225 -10.58 7.95 11.70
CA ARG A 225 -9.40 8.49 12.39
C ARG A 225 -9.40 8.16 13.89
N ASN A 226 -8.65 7.12 14.26
CA ASN A 226 -8.62 6.59 15.63
C ASN A 226 -7.39 7.01 16.46
N SER A 227 -6.32 7.47 15.82
CA SER A 227 -5.06 7.88 16.47
C SER A 227 -4.40 9.00 15.67
N PHE A 228 -3.80 9.96 16.40
CA PHE A 228 -3.06 11.07 15.82
C PHE A 228 -1.87 11.44 16.71
N SER A 229 -0.67 11.11 16.24
CA SER A 229 0.58 11.40 16.91
C SER A 229 1.34 12.48 16.12
N SER A 230 1.94 13.44 16.81
CA SER A 230 2.80 14.45 16.19
C SER A 230 4.16 13.88 15.78
N VAL A 231 4.87 14.61 14.92
CA VAL A 231 6.27 14.30 14.59
C VAL A 231 7.14 14.39 15.84
N ASP A 232 6.96 15.42 16.67
CA ASP A 232 7.69 15.57 17.92
C ASP A 232 7.48 14.39 18.87
N GLN A 233 6.25 13.87 18.98
CA GLN A 233 5.98 12.68 19.78
C GLN A 233 6.74 11.46 19.24
N LEU A 234 6.74 11.23 17.94
CA LEU A 234 7.52 10.13 17.32
C LEU A 234 9.02 10.26 17.62
N LEU A 235 9.57 11.47 17.50
CA LEU A 235 11.02 11.71 17.68
C LEU A 235 11.47 11.50 19.13
N ASN A 236 10.61 11.86 20.10
CA ASN A 236 10.90 11.81 21.53
C ASN A 236 10.39 10.53 22.23
N THR A 237 9.69 9.63 21.55
CA THR A 237 9.21 8.38 22.16
C THR A 237 10.34 7.35 22.26
N ASP A 238 10.58 6.86 23.46
CA ASP A 238 11.57 5.81 23.73
C ASP A 238 11.23 4.51 23.00
N GLY A 239 12.26 3.79 22.55
CA GLY A 239 12.12 2.50 21.87
C GLY A 239 11.59 2.58 20.43
N VAL A 240 11.52 3.78 19.84
CA VAL A 240 11.36 3.95 18.39
C VAL A 240 12.73 3.89 17.73
N PRO A 241 13.01 2.96 16.79
CA PRO A 241 14.29 2.89 16.11
C PRO A 241 14.62 4.19 15.37
N GLU A 242 15.89 4.60 15.38
CA GLU A 242 16.33 5.82 14.70
C GLU A 242 16.10 5.74 13.19
N GLU A 243 16.23 4.56 12.59
CA GLU A 243 15.92 4.34 11.17
C GLU A 243 14.46 4.66 10.85
N THR A 244 13.53 4.29 11.75
CA THR A 244 12.09 4.58 11.61
C THR A 244 11.84 6.08 11.63
N LYS A 245 12.47 6.80 12.57
CA LYS A 245 12.37 8.27 12.68
C LYS A 245 12.90 8.95 11.42
N ILE A 246 14.11 8.57 10.99
CA ILE A 246 14.80 9.14 9.83
C ILE A 246 13.95 8.96 8.56
N ILE A 247 13.49 7.74 8.28
CA ILE A 247 12.72 7.50 7.04
C ILE A 247 11.37 8.21 7.09
N TYR A 248 10.68 8.23 8.24
CA TYR A 248 9.39 8.91 8.33
C TYR A 248 9.53 10.43 8.13
N VAL A 249 10.48 11.09 8.78
CA VAL A 249 10.74 12.53 8.58
C VAL A 249 11.10 12.81 7.12
N LYS A 250 11.94 11.98 6.50
CA LYS A 250 12.30 12.14 5.09
C LYS A 250 11.11 11.95 4.14
N LEU A 251 10.18 11.07 4.49
CA LEU A 251 8.94 10.92 3.72
C LEU A 251 8.04 12.15 3.84
N LEU A 252 8.00 12.80 5.00
CA LEU A 252 7.32 14.09 5.15
C LEU A 252 7.99 15.16 4.28
N ASP A 253 9.32 15.24 4.28
CA ASP A 253 10.05 16.18 3.41
C ASP A 253 9.69 15.96 1.93
N VAL A 254 9.60 14.70 1.46
CA VAL A 254 9.21 14.35 0.09
C VAL A 254 7.78 14.76 -0.23
N LEU A 255 6.85 14.70 0.75
CA LEU A 255 5.47 15.15 0.55
C LEU A 255 5.39 16.66 0.31
N TYR A 256 6.24 17.45 0.97
CA TYR A 256 6.34 18.90 0.77
C TYR A 256 7.17 19.28 -0.46
N ASN A 257 8.23 18.52 -0.75
CA ASN A 257 9.12 18.71 -1.88
C ASN A 257 9.33 17.38 -2.65
N PRO A 258 8.46 17.06 -3.64
CA PRO A 258 8.55 15.82 -4.40
C PRO A 258 9.84 15.63 -5.21
N SER A 259 10.65 16.68 -5.38
CA SER A 259 11.94 16.60 -6.06
C SER A 259 13.06 16.03 -5.17
N LEU A 260 12.81 15.89 -3.87
CA LEU A 260 13.81 15.37 -2.93
C LEU A 260 14.10 13.89 -3.21
N ASP A 261 15.37 13.59 -3.47
CA ASP A 261 15.82 12.22 -3.68
C ASP A 261 16.11 11.52 -2.34
N ILE A 262 15.41 10.41 -2.09
CA ILE A 262 15.57 9.54 -0.92
C ILE A 262 16.06 8.13 -1.30
N VAL A 263 16.45 7.90 -2.56
CA VAL A 263 16.74 6.57 -3.10
C VAL A 263 17.90 5.88 -2.38
N GLU A 264 19.01 6.59 -2.18
CA GLU A 264 20.17 6.01 -1.50
C GLU A 264 19.88 5.71 -0.02
N LEU A 265 19.11 6.58 0.64
CA LEU A 265 18.64 6.35 2.00
C LEU A 265 17.76 5.10 2.08
N VAL A 266 16.73 5.00 1.21
CA VAL A 266 15.82 3.85 1.16
C VAL A 266 16.60 2.57 0.89
N LYS A 267 17.55 2.58 -0.06
CA LYS A 267 18.40 1.44 -0.38
C LYS A 267 19.22 1.02 0.83
N LYS A 268 19.90 1.95 1.51
CA LYS A 268 20.69 1.66 2.72
C LYS A 268 19.82 1.05 3.81
N LEU A 269 18.68 1.64 4.13
CA LEU A 269 17.79 1.18 5.19
C LEU A 269 17.15 -0.18 4.85
N TYR A 270 16.70 -0.38 3.61
CA TYR A 270 16.16 -1.65 3.16
C TYR A 270 17.18 -2.78 3.21
N MET A 271 18.42 -2.52 2.76
CA MET A 271 19.50 -3.52 2.85
C MET A 271 19.87 -3.84 4.30
N ASN A 272 19.77 -2.88 5.23
CA ASN A 272 20.00 -3.15 6.65
C ASN A 272 18.92 -4.06 7.25
N LEU A 273 17.65 -3.92 6.85
CA LEU A 273 16.57 -4.83 7.28
C LEU A 273 16.82 -6.29 6.84
N ARG A 274 17.49 -6.50 5.71
CA ARG A 274 17.77 -7.84 5.14
C ARG A 274 19.03 -8.52 5.68
N LYS A 275 19.83 -7.83 6.52
CA LYS A 275 21.06 -8.38 7.12
C LYS A 275 20.83 -9.14 8.43
N VAL A 276 19.59 -9.17 8.90
CA VAL A 276 19.19 -9.75 10.20
C VAL A 276 18.85 -11.22 10.04
#